data_AF-A0A7K4IDA0-F1
#
_entry.id   AF-A0A7K4IDA0-F1
#
_cell.length_a   1.000
_cell.length_b   1.000
_cell.length_c   1.000
_cell.angle_alpha   90.00
_cell.angle_beta   90.00
_cell.angle_gamma   90.00
#
_symmetry.space_group_name_H-M   'P 1'
#
loop_
_entity.id
_entity.type
_entity.pdbx_description
1 polymer ?
#
loop_
_entity_poly.entity_id
_entity_poly.type
_entity_poly.pdbx_seq_one_letter_code
_entity_poly.pdbx_strand_id
1 'polypeptide(L)'
;MALGYICGRTTARMTALSTSVRLGMVALLSVCVAGGVPLGFSLMTTVTDSSWITSLVTTAFGVFYGLIGHWKPSEPRPVRARVVYEPEDDEDFDRAIEHALGSDTRKTRERD
;
A
#
# COMPACT_ATOMS: atom_id res chain seq x y z
N MET A 1 -15.52 -11.87 -16.45
CA MET A 1 -16.24 -10.71 -15.84
C MET A 1 -16.15 -10.64 -14.31
N ALA A 2 -16.59 -11.65 -13.55
CA ALA A 2 -16.61 -11.61 -12.07
C ALA A 2 -15.22 -11.35 -11.43
N LEU A 3 -14.16 -12.00 -11.94
CA LEU A 3 -12.79 -11.80 -11.45
C LEU A 3 -12.29 -10.36 -11.66
N GLY A 4 -12.59 -9.77 -12.82
CA GLY A 4 -12.25 -8.38 -13.11
C GLY A 4 -12.94 -7.41 -12.16
N TYR A 5 -14.23 -7.63 -11.91
CA TYR A 5 -15.02 -6.81 -10.97
C TYR A 5 -14.49 -6.89 -9.54
N ILE A 6 -14.14 -8.10 -9.06
CA ILE A 6 -13.56 -8.29 -7.73
C ILE A 6 -12.23 -7.54 -7.62
N CYS A 7 -11.34 -7.66 -8.62
CA CYS A 7 -10.07 -6.94 -8.64
C CYS A 7 -10.28 -5.42 -8.62
N GLY A 8 -11.16 -4.89 -9.47
CA GLY A 8 -11.47 -3.45 -9.49
C GLY A 8 -11.98 -2.96 -8.13
N ARG A 9 -12.87 -3.72 -7.49
CA ARG A 9 -13.45 -3.38 -6.19
C ARG A 9 -12.45 -3.43 -5.04
N THR A 10 -11.56 -4.42 -5.00
CA THR A 10 -10.58 -4.54 -3.91
C THR A 10 -9.53 -3.43 -4.00
N THR A 11 -9.03 -3.12 -5.20
CA THR A 11 -8.03 -2.06 -5.38
C THR A 11 -8.63 -0.67 -5.15
N ALA A 12 -9.88 -0.45 -5.54
CA ALA A 12 -10.58 0.81 -5.30
C ALA A 12 -10.77 1.14 -3.80
N ARG A 13 -10.83 0.11 -2.94
CA ARG A 13 -10.99 0.23 -1.48
C ARG A 13 -9.69 0.49 -0.72
N MET A 14 -8.52 0.38 -1.35
CA MET A 14 -7.23 0.51 -0.67
C MET A 14 -6.86 1.98 -0.40
N THR A 15 -7.52 2.63 0.56
CA THR A 15 -7.37 4.08 0.84
C THR A 15 -5.96 4.53 1.26
N ALA A 16 -5.13 3.61 1.76
CA ALA A 16 -3.78 3.87 2.28
C ALA A 16 -2.69 4.05 1.19
N LEU A 17 -2.98 3.64 -0.05
CA LEU A 17 -2.06 3.71 -1.19
C LEU A 17 -2.33 4.96 -2.02
N SER A 18 -1.25 5.57 -2.53
CA SER A 18 -1.34 6.71 -3.45
C SER A 18 -2.08 6.32 -4.72
N THR A 19 -2.79 7.27 -5.31
CA THR A 19 -3.59 7.09 -6.53
C THR A 19 -2.79 6.49 -7.68
N SER A 20 -1.53 6.90 -7.84
CA SER A 20 -0.61 6.38 -8.86
C SER A 20 -0.29 4.90 -8.66
N VAL A 21 -0.05 4.47 -7.42
CA VAL A 21 0.20 3.06 -7.11
C VAL A 21 -1.06 2.22 -7.31
N ARG A 22 -2.25 2.74 -7.00
CA ARG A 22 -3.52 2.03 -7.27
C ARG A 22 -3.73 1.81 -8.76
N LEU A 23 -3.51 2.84 -9.59
CA LEU A 23 -3.60 2.72 -11.04
C LEU A 23 -2.58 1.72 -11.59
N GLY A 24 -1.35 1.75 -11.08
CA GLY A 24 -0.32 0.78 -11.44
C GLY A 24 -0.70 -0.66 -11.08
N MET A 25 -1.23 -0.88 -9.87
CA MET A 25 -1.70 -2.21 -9.45
C MET A 25 -2.87 -2.70 -10.30
N VAL A 26 -3.83 -1.84 -10.61
CA VAL A 26 -4.98 -2.20 -11.47
C VAL A 26 -4.49 -2.57 -12.87
N ALA A 27 -3.59 -1.77 -13.45
CA ALA A 27 -3.02 -2.06 -14.76
C ALA A 27 -2.28 -3.41 -14.76
N LEU A 28 -1.41 -3.63 -13.78
CA LEU A 28 -0.64 -4.87 -13.67
C LEU A 28 -1.55 -6.11 -13.46
N LEU A 29 -2.51 -6.03 -12.53
CA LEU A 29 -3.48 -7.10 -12.31
C LEU A 29 -4.35 -7.35 -13.53
N SER A 30 -4.77 -6.29 -14.24
CA SER A 30 -5.56 -6.45 -15.46
C SER A 30 -4.79 -7.19 -16.54
N VAL A 31 -3.49 -6.90 -16.72
CA VAL A 31 -2.63 -7.59 -17.69
C VAL A 31 -2.40 -9.05 -17.28
N CYS A 32 -2.14 -9.31 -16.00
CA CYS A 32 -1.95 -10.67 -15.50
C CYS A 32 -3.21 -11.53 -15.62
N VAL A 33 -4.38 -11.00 -15.28
CA VAL A 33 -5.65 -11.77 -15.32
C VAL A 33 -6.18 -11.87 -16.75
N ALA A 34 -6.14 -10.78 -17.52
CA ALA A 34 -6.68 -10.75 -18.88
C ALA A 34 -5.73 -11.36 -19.92
N GLY A 35 -4.41 -11.35 -19.67
CA GLY A 35 -3.42 -12.00 -20.54
C GLY A 35 -3.06 -13.41 -20.07
N GLY A 36 -2.70 -13.57 -18.80
CA GLY A 36 -2.12 -14.82 -18.29
C GLY A 36 -3.09 -15.99 -18.22
N VAL A 37 -4.35 -15.75 -17.82
CA VAL A 37 -5.36 -16.82 -17.72
C VAL A 37 -5.73 -17.38 -19.10
N PRO A 38 -6.11 -16.57 -20.11
CA PRO A 38 -6.41 -17.11 -21.43
C PRO A 38 -5.18 -17.63 -22.18
N LEU A 39 -3.98 -17.05 -22.03
CA LEU A 39 -2.75 -17.63 -22.62
C LEU A 39 -2.41 -18.99 -22.00
N GLY A 40 -2.47 -19.10 -20.67
CA GLY A 40 -2.23 -20.37 -19.97
C GLY A 40 -3.26 -21.43 -20.36
N PHE A 41 -4.53 -21.04 -20.50
CA PHE A 41 -5.59 -21.94 -20.96
C PHE A 41 -5.39 -22.35 -22.42
N SER A 42 -5.02 -21.42 -23.31
CA SER A 42 -4.73 -21.68 -24.72
C SER A 42 -3.48 -22.55 -24.94
N LEU A 43 -2.54 -22.56 -24.00
CA LEU A 43 -1.39 -23.48 -24.03
C LEU A 43 -1.79 -24.90 -23.60
N MET A 44 -2.78 -25.03 -22.73
CA MET A 44 -3.28 -26.33 -22.23
C MET A 44 -4.32 -26.97 -23.14
N THR A 45 -4.93 -26.19 -24.04
CA THR A 45 -6.03 -26.65 -24.89
C THR A 45 -5.77 -26.17 -26.31
N THR A 46 -5.90 -27.05 -27.31
CA THR A 46 -5.82 -26.69 -28.74
C THR A 46 -7.07 -25.91 -29.14
N VAL A 47 -7.17 -24.67 -28.67
CA VAL A 47 -8.33 -23.82 -28.89
C VAL A 47 -7.99 -22.83 -29.99
N THR A 48 -8.54 -23.12 -31.18
CA THR A 48 -8.55 -22.23 -32.35
C THR A 48 -9.62 -21.13 -32.23
N ASP A 49 -10.43 -21.14 -31.17
CA ASP A 49 -11.55 -20.22 -31.01
C ASP A 49 -11.11 -18.83 -30.52
N SER A 50 -11.70 -17.81 -31.12
CA SER A 50 -11.54 -16.39 -30.75
C SER A 50 -12.21 -16.01 -29.41
N SER A 51 -12.70 -17.01 -28.66
CA SER A 51 -13.38 -16.83 -27.36
C SER A 51 -12.50 -16.15 -26.30
N TRP A 52 -11.18 -16.26 -26.43
CA TRP A 52 -10.22 -15.55 -25.56
C TRP A 52 -10.32 -14.03 -25.68
N ILE A 53 -10.64 -13.49 -26.87
CA ILE A 53 -10.80 -12.04 -27.08
C ILE A 53 -11.99 -11.54 -26.26
N THR A 54 -13.11 -12.26 -26.34
CA THR A 54 -14.32 -11.94 -25.57
C THR A 54 -14.08 -12.05 -24.07
N SER A 55 -13.29 -13.03 -23.62
CA SER A 55 -12.85 -13.15 -22.22
C SER A 55 -12.00 -11.95 -21.77
N LEU A 56 -11.10 -11.49 -22.64
CA LEU A 56 -10.23 -10.34 -22.39
C LEU A 56 -11.04 -9.04 -22.26
N VAL A 57 -11.95 -8.80 -23.21
CA VAL A 57 -12.85 -7.64 -23.21
C VAL A 57 -13.78 -7.65 -21.99
N THR A 58 -14.43 -8.77 -21.69
CA THR A 58 -15.35 -8.85 -20.53
C THR A 58 -14.63 -8.74 -19.19
N THR A 59 -13.35 -9.11 -19.12
CA THR A 59 -12.52 -8.93 -17.93
C THR A 59 -12.11 -7.47 -17.77
N ALA A 60 -11.70 -6.81 -18.85
CA ALA A 60 -11.38 -5.38 -18.84
C ALA A 60 -12.60 -4.52 -18.42
N PHE A 61 -13.78 -4.81 -18.97
CA PHE A 61 -15.03 -4.16 -18.56
C PHE A 61 -15.34 -4.39 -17.09
N GLY A 62 -15.17 -5.63 -16.59
CA GLY A 62 -15.35 -5.94 -15.17
C GLY A 62 -14.44 -5.12 -14.26
N VAL A 63 -13.15 -5.00 -14.62
CA VAL A 63 -12.18 -4.17 -13.88
C VAL A 63 -12.60 -2.71 -13.87
N PHE A 64 -12.95 -2.14 -15.03
CA PHE A 64 -13.41 -0.76 -15.14
C PHE A 64 -14.64 -0.49 -14.27
N TYR A 65 -15.64 -1.39 -14.34
CA TYR A 65 -16.87 -1.24 -13.57
C TYR A 65 -16.64 -1.35 -12.06
N GLY A 66 -15.79 -2.30 -11.64
CA GLY A 66 -15.39 -2.46 -10.24
C GLY A 66 -14.62 -1.25 -9.72
N LEU A 67 -13.76 -0.68 -10.56
CA LEU A 67 -12.93 0.47 -10.23
C LEU A 67 -13.76 1.74 -10.08
N ILE A 68 -14.53 2.11 -11.11
CA ILE A 68 -15.33 3.34 -11.15
C ILE A 68 -16.41 3.30 -10.06
N GLY A 69 -17.12 2.17 -9.93
CA GLY A 69 -18.23 2.05 -8.98
C GLY A 69 -17.82 2.05 -7.51
N HIS A 70 -16.54 1.82 -7.20
CA HIS A 70 -16.05 1.73 -5.82
C HIS A 70 -14.86 2.67 -5.53
N TRP A 71 -14.54 3.58 -6.44
CA TRP A 71 -13.39 4.45 -6.31
C TRP A 71 -13.54 5.35 -5.08
N LYS A 72 -12.69 5.13 -4.07
CA LYS A 72 -12.59 5.99 -2.90
C LYS A 72 -11.36 6.89 -3.00
N PRO A 73 -11.50 8.21 -2.73
CA PRO A 73 -10.36 9.11 -2.62
C PRO A 73 -9.30 8.56 -1.66
N SER A 74 -8.03 8.84 -1.92
CA SER A 74 -6.98 8.52 -0.95
C SER A 74 -7.20 9.33 0.32
N GLU A 75 -7.17 8.66 1.46
CA GLU A 75 -7.18 9.36 2.74
C GLU A 75 -5.84 10.09 2.89
N PRO A 76 -5.84 11.33 3.38
CA PRO A 76 -4.60 12.03 3.68
C PRO A 76 -3.83 11.18 4.70
N ARG A 77 -2.60 10.80 4.36
CA ARG A 77 -1.71 10.13 5.33
C ARG A 77 -1.59 11.05 6.55
N PRO A 78 -1.83 10.58 7.78
CA PRO A 78 -1.55 11.39 8.95
C PRO A 78 -0.06 11.70 8.91
N VAL A 79 0.26 12.98 8.70
CA VAL A 79 1.63 13.47 8.90
C VAL A 79 1.90 13.19 10.36
N ARG A 80 2.73 12.19 10.65
CA ARG A 80 3.28 12.01 11.99
C ARG A 80 4.15 13.24 12.21
N ALA A 81 3.57 14.31 12.74
CA ALA A 81 4.30 15.47 13.22
C ALA A 81 5.18 14.94 14.36
N ARG A 82 6.42 14.60 14.03
CA ARG A 82 7.43 14.30 15.02
C ARG A 82 7.79 15.65 15.60
N VAL A 83 7.18 16.00 16.73
CA VAL A 83 7.63 17.13 17.53
C VAL A 83 8.99 16.72 18.07
N VAL A 84 10.05 17.18 17.40
CA VAL A 84 11.40 17.10 17.91
C VAL A 84 11.55 18.34 18.79
N TYR A 85 11.55 18.14 20.09
CA TYR A 85 11.91 19.20 21.04
C TYR A 85 13.43 19.30 21.03
N GLU A 86 13.96 20.27 20.29
CA GLU A 86 15.35 20.72 20.46
C GLU A 86 15.33 21.79 21.54
N PRO A 87 15.88 21.52 22.75
CA PRO A 87 16.05 22.57 23.74
C PRO A 87 16.99 23.65 23.16
N GLU A 88 16.64 24.92 23.35
CA GLU A 88 17.48 26.05 22.91
C GLU A 88 18.76 26.18 23.76
N ASP A 89 18.78 25.54 24.93
CA ASP A 89 19.86 25.61 25.91
C ASP A 89 20.15 24.21 26.47
N ASP A 90 21.16 23.56 25.91
CA ASP A 90 21.58 22.20 26.27
C ASP A 90 22.01 22.10 27.75
N GLU A 91 22.56 23.18 28.32
CA GLU A 91 23.10 23.19 29.70
C GLU A 91 22.01 23.10 30.77
N ASP A 92 20.89 23.80 30.57
CA ASP A 92 19.75 23.76 31.50
C ASP A 92 18.96 22.46 31.36
N PHE A 93 18.93 21.87 30.15
CA PHE A 93 18.36 20.54 29.92
C PHE A 93 19.20 19.44 30.60
N ASP A 94 20.52 19.48 30.45
CA ASP A 94 21.43 18.54 31.10
C ASP A 94 21.34 18.65 32.63
N ARG A 95 21.26 19.88 33.17
CA ARG A 95 21.05 20.10 34.61
C ARG A 95 19.72 19.54 35.11
N ALA A 96 18.64 19.70 34.33
CA ALA A 96 17.33 19.16 34.66
C ALA A 96 17.31 17.63 34.58
N ILE A 97 18.01 17.03 33.61
CA ILE A 97 18.18 15.59 33.48
C ILE A 97 18.99 15.02 34.65
N GLU A 98 20.11 15.65 35.02
CA GLU A 98 20.96 15.21 36.14
C GLU A 98 20.21 15.30 37.48
N HIS A 99 19.38 16.33 37.65
CA HIS A 99 18.51 16.48 38.82
C HIS A 99 17.35 15.45 38.83
N ALA A 100 16.81 15.09 37.67
CA ALA A 100 15.70 14.14 37.56
C ALA A 100 16.13 12.67 37.64
N LEU A 101 17.32 12.33 37.14
CA LEU A 101 17.88 10.98 37.20
C LEU A 101 18.41 10.61 38.59
N GLY A 102 18.58 11.60 39.47
CA GLY A 102 19.15 11.40 40.79
C GLY A 102 20.63 11.06 40.68
N SER A 103 21.43 11.60 41.58
CA SER A 103 22.88 11.45 41.66
C SER A 103 23.39 10.02 41.98
N ASP A 104 22.60 8.98 41.71
CA ASP A 104 22.90 7.57 42.01
C ASP A 104 23.60 6.81 40.87
N THR A 105 23.54 7.31 39.62
CA THR A 105 24.28 6.68 38.51
C THR A 105 25.80 6.90 38.58
N ARG A 106 26.28 7.92 39.31
CA ARG A 106 27.72 8.19 39.45
C ARG A 106 28.43 7.27 40.44
N LYS A 107 27.74 6.75 41.47
CA LYS A 107 28.35 5.87 42.47
C LYS A 107 28.48 4.40 42.05
N THR A 108 27.75 3.98 41.02
CA THR A 108 27.72 2.56 40.61
C THR A 108 28.85 2.22 39.64
N ARG A 109 29.49 3.21 38.99
CA ARG A 109 30.58 2.99 38.03
C ARG A 109 32.00 2.97 38.62
N GLU A 110 32.15 3.33 39.90
CA GLU A 110 33.44 3.23 40.62
C GLU A 110 33.56 1.95 41.46
N ARG A 111 32.61 1.01 41.33
CA ARG A 111 32.56 -0.22 42.14
C ARG A 111 32.74 -1.53 41.37
N ASP A 112 33.12 -1.46 40.10
CA ASP A 112 33.54 -2.61 39.27
C ASP A 112 34.97 -2.43 38.78
#